data_AF-X1BLL1-F1
#
_entry.id   AF-X1BLL1-F1
#
_cell.length_a   1.000
_cell.length_b   1.000
_cell.length_c   1.000
_cell.angle_alpha   90.00
_cell.angle_beta   90.00
_cell.angle_gamma   90.00
#
_symmetry.space_group_name_H-M   'P 1'
#
loop_
_entity.id
_entity.type
_entity.pdbx_description
1 polymer ?
#
loop_
_entity_poly.entity_id
_entity_poly.type
_entity_poly.pdbx_seq_one_letter_code
_entity_poly.pdbx_strand_id
1 'polypeptide(L)'
;MKRKHQKITIFLLLLFFFSLSFGFAFAQEVEYPEIPGVPTPSIKGGIPNYVKYIFNFAIAFTGLLALLILIWSGTQYLTSTGKPDVLKSAKDRIKSALLGVLILLLSYLILITINPQLIIFQIPGLKEIPPEELPETPISPLIRSDLLGRIKEMAEAVKKIPGEIKNTSEKIEELTNNCDCENTQSLCFCTGGSDSDRCEPRLCYAGSGSHPCPGFQEIKNNQQRIIAWKDEILYYRNRALAEAEDLKDNIEILNEKIDWYNI
;
A
#
# COMPACT_ATOMS: atom_id res chain seq x y z
N MET A 1 -7.06 -45.29 -5.08
CA MET A 1 -6.16 -44.16 -5.39
C MET A 1 -6.81 -42.98 -6.14
N LYS A 2 -7.72 -43.20 -7.11
CA LYS A 2 -8.36 -42.13 -7.92
C LYS A 2 -9.15 -41.05 -7.13
N ARG A 3 -9.83 -41.41 -6.05
CA ARG A 3 -10.67 -40.47 -5.25
C ARG A 3 -9.89 -39.38 -4.48
N LYS A 4 -8.60 -39.59 -4.19
CA LYS A 4 -7.76 -38.61 -3.46
C LYS A 4 -7.23 -37.53 -4.39
N HIS A 5 -6.75 -37.92 -5.58
CA HIS A 5 -6.31 -36.98 -6.60
C HIS A 5 -7.47 -36.13 -7.14
N GLN A 6 -8.67 -36.70 -7.28
CA GLN A 6 -9.86 -35.95 -7.71
C GLN A 6 -10.25 -34.83 -6.75
N LYS A 7 -10.09 -35.02 -5.43
CA LYS A 7 -10.35 -33.95 -4.44
C LYS A 7 -9.29 -32.85 -4.50
N ILE A 8 -8.04 -33.21 -4.77
CA ILE A 8 -6.91 -32.28 -4.88
C ILE A 8 -7.05 -31.42 -6.14
N THR A 9 -7.41 -32.02 -7.28
CA THR A 9 -7.66 -31.26 -8.52
C THR A 9 -8.87 -30.34 -8.41
N ILE A 10 -9.94 -30.75 -7.74
CA ILE A 10 -11.09 -29.86 -7.47
C ILE A 10 -10.70 -28.69 -6.57
N PHE A 11 -9.89 -28.93 -5.54
CA PHE A 11 -9.39 -27.87 -4.66
C PHE A 11 -8.51 -26.87 -5.41
N LEU A 12 -7.59 -27.35 -6.27
CA LEU A 12 -6.73 -26.49 -7.09
C LEU A 12 -7.54 -25.67 -8.11
N LEU A 13 -8.59 -26.25 -8.71
CA LEU A 13 -9.48 -25.52 -9.63
C LEU A 13 -10.30 -24.44 -8.91
N LEU A 14 -10.77 -24.70 -7.69
CA LEU A 14 -11.46 -23.70 -6.88
C LEU A 14 -10.53 -22.54 -6.48
N LEU A 15 -9.28 -22.84 -6.14
CA LEU A 15 -8.27 -21.83 -5.79
C LEU A 15 -7.90 -20.97 -7.00
N PHE A 16 -7.78 -21.58 -8.18
CA PHE A 16 -7.54 -20.87 -9.44
C PHE A 16 -8.73 -19.97 -9.81
N PHE A 17 -9.97 -20.47 -9.69
CA PHE A 17 -11.16 -19.67 -9.97
C PHE A 17 -11.33 -18.50 -8.99
N PHE A 18 -11.03 -18.72 -7.70
CA PHE A 18 -11.01 -17.68 -6.67
C PHE A 18 -9.95 -16.61 -6.95
N SER A 19 -8.78 -17.00 -7.48
CA SER A 19 -7.74 -16.05 -7.89
C SER A 19 -8.10 -15.24 -9.13
N LEU A 20 -8.85 -15.82 -10.09
CA LEU A 20 -9.37 -15.08 -11.25
C LEU A 20 -10.45 -14.06 -10.86
N SER A 21 -11.19 -14.29 -9.78
CA SER A 21 -12.20 -13.34 -9.28
C SER A 21 -11.60 -12.09 -8.62
N PHE A 22 -10.29 -12.04 -8.37
CA PHE A 22 -9.62 -10.91 -7.71
C PHE A 22 -9.19 -9.77 -8.68
N GLY A 23 -9.56 -9.87 -9.97
CA GLY A 23 -9.10 -8.96 -11.04
C GLY A 23 -9.86 -7.64 -11.22
N PHE A 24 -10.81 -7.27 -10.34
CA PHE A 24 -11.56 -6.02 -10.48
C PHE A 24 -11.46 -5.17 -9.21
N ALA A 25 -10.62 -4.14 -9.26
CA ALA A 25 -10.59 -3.09 -8.25
C ALA A 25 -11.62 -2.00 -8.65
N PHE A 26 -12.85 -2.15 -8.16
CA PHE A 26 -13.82 -1.06 -8.17
C PHE A 26 -13.57 -0.20 -6.94
N ALA A 27 -13.16 1.06 -7.14
CA ALA A 27 -13.07 2.08 -6.11
C ALA A 27 -14.48 2.63 -5.79
N GLN A 28 -15.37 1.75 -5.34
CA GLN A 28 -16.70 2.13 -4.87
C GLN A 28 -16.64 2.27 -3.36
N GLU A 29 -17.16 3.38 -2.82
CA GLU A 29 -17.48 3.48 -1.40
C GLU A 29 -18.52 2.39 -1.09
N VAL A 30 -18.03 1.25 -0.62
CA VAL A 30 -18.89 0.12 -0.26
C VAL A 30 -19.62 0.51 1.01
N GLU A 31 -20.94 0.56 0.94
CA GLU A 31 -21.78 0.65 2.12
C GLU A 31 -21.67 -0.68 2.89
N TYR A 32 -21.02 -0.65 4.06
CA TYR A 32 -20.78 -1.83 4.87
C TYR A 32 -22.06 -2.22 5.61
N PRO A 33 -22.49 -3.49 5.56
CA PRO A 33 -23.68 -3.91 6.27
C PRO A 33 -23.51 -3.75 7.78
N GLU A 34 -24.52 -3.23 8.47
CA GLU A 34 -24.50 -3.12 9.93
C GLU A 34 -24.61 -4.51 10.56
N ILE A 35 -23.51 -4.98 11.14
CA ILE A 35 -23.48 -6.24 11.87
C ILE A 35 -23.69 -5.93 13.36
N PRO A 36 -24.64 -6.57 14.06
CA PRO A 36 -24.86 -6.34 15.49
C PRO A 36 -23.56 -6.50 16.31
N GLY A 37 -23.18 -5.44 17.03
CA GLY A 37 -21.98 -5.43 17.87
C GLY A 37 -20.66 -5.12 17.16
N VAL A 38 -20.68 -4.79 15.86
CA VAL A 38 -19.50 -4.38 15.10
C VAL A 38 -19.71 -2.96 14.53
N PRO A 39 -18.91 -1.95 14.93
CA PRO A 39 -19.04 -0.61 14.37
C PRO A 39 -18.65 -0.60 12.89
N THR A 40 -19.46 0.06 12.05
CA THR A 40 -19.15 0.22 10.62
C THR A 40 -17.89 1.06 10.44
N PRO A 41 -16.99 0.68 9.51
CA PRO A 41 -15.74 1.41 9.32
C PRO A 41 -16.04 2.74 8.61
N SER A 42 -15.74 3.86 9.28
CA SER A 42 -15.76 5.19 8.69
C SER A 42 -14.37 5.56 8.15
N ILE A 43 -14.31 6.34 7.06
CA ILE A 43 -13.07 6.89 6.49
C ILE A 43 -12.27 7.67 7.55
N LYS A 44 -12.95 8.33 8.49
CA LYS A 44 -12.32 9.06 9.62
C LYS A 44 -11.53 8.15 10.57
N GLY A 45 -11.81 6.85 10.58
CA GLY A 45 -11.22 5.85 11.48
C GLY A 45 -9.91 5.24 11.00
N GLY A 46 -9.51 5.51 9.76
CA GLY A 46 -8.33 4.91 9.13
C GLY A 46 -8.35 3.38 9.04
N ILE A 47 -7.22 2.81 8.60
CA ILE A 47 -6.98 1.36 8.45
C ILE A 47 -7.39 0.53 9.69
N PRO A 48 -7.18 0.98 10.93
CA PRO A 48 -7.43 0.16 12.12
C PRO A 48 -8.91 -0.17 12.35
N ASN A 49 -9.82 0.75 12.03
CA ASN A 49 -11.26 0.49 12.10
C ASN A 49 -11.71 -0.53 11.05
N TYR A 50 -11.11 -0.50 9.86
CA TYR A 50 -11.35 -1.52 8.82
C TYR A 50 -10.89 -2.91 9.26
N VAL A 51 -9.67 -3.01 9.79
CA VAL A 51 -9.12 -4.29 10.26
C VAL A 51 -9.97 -4.86 11.39
N LYS A 52 -10.40 -4.02 12.33
CA LYS A 52 -11.29 -4.42 13.43
C LYS A 52 -12.64 -4.94 12.93
N TYR A 53 -13.24 -4.26 11.95
CA TYR A 53 -14.50 -4.67 11.35
C TYR A 53 -14.39 -6.05 10.70
N ILE A 54 -13.37 -6.25 9.85
CA ILE A 54 -13.15 -7.53 9.15
C ILE A 54 -12.88 -8.67 10.13
N PHE A 55 -12.08 -8.42 11.17
CA PHE A 55 -11.76 -9.42 12.18
C PHE A 55 -13.00 -9.87 12.95
N ASN A 56 -13.84 -8.93 13.41
CA ASN A 56 -15.08 -9.25 14.11
C ASN A 56 -16.10 -9.95 13.20
N PHE A 57 -16.20 -9.54 11.94
CA PHE A 57 -17.03 -10.21 10.94
C PHE A 57 -16.59 -11.66 10.74
N ALA A 58 -15.29 -11.93 10.62
CA ALA A 58 -14.76 -13.28 10.46
C ALA A 58 -15.06 -14.17 11.67
N ILE A 59 -15.00 -13.64 12.90
CA ILE A 59 -15.36 -14.38 14.12
C ILE A 59 -16.85 -14.74 14.10
N ALA A 60 -17.72 -13.76 13.83
CA ALA A 60 -19.17 -13.99 13.76
C ALA A 60 -19.54 -15.04 12.69
N PHE A 61 -18.94 -14.92 11.51
CA PHE A 61 -19.14 -15.85 10.40
C PHE A 61 -18.65 -17.27 10.75
N THR A 62 -17.50 -17.39 11.41
CA THR A 62 -16.97 -18.68 11.85
C THR A 62 -17.86 -19.33 12.90
N GLY A 63 -18.40 -18.54 13.85
CA GLY A 63 -19.36 -19.02 14.84
C GLY A 63 -20.63 -19.59 14.19
N LEU A 64 -21.18 -18.88 13.20
CA LEU A 64 -22.33 -19.35 12.43
C LEU A 64 -22.04 -20.67 11.68
N LEU A 65 -20.89 -20.75 11.00
CA LEU A 65 -20.47 -21.98 10.32
C LEU A 65 -20.30 -23.16 11.28
N ALA A 66 -19.69 -22.93 12.44
CA ALA A 66 -19.52 -23.95 13.46
C ALA A 66 -20.88 -24.49 13.93
N LEU A 67 -21.86 -23.61 14.15
CA LEU A 67 -23.22 -23.98 14.52
C LEU A 67 -23.89 -24.86 13.45
N LEU A 68 -23.79 -24.48 12.16
CA LEU A 68 -24.36 -25.27 11.05
C LEU A 68 -23.74 -26.67 10.96
N ILE A 69 -22.42 -26.77 11.11
CA ILE A 69 -21.71 -28.06 11.08
C ILE A 69 -22.11 -28.93 12.27
N LEU A 70 -22.30 -28.34 13.45
CA LEU A 70 -22.75 -29.05 14.65
C LEU A 70 -24.17 -29.58 14.50
N ILE A 71 -25.11 -28.78 13.96
CA ILE A 71 -26.48 -29.24 13.68
C ILE A 71 -26.46 -30.38 12.67
N TRP A 72 -25.77 -30.21 11.54
CA TRP A 72 -25.72 -31.25 10.49
C TRP A 72 -25.06 -32.54 11.02
N SER A 73 -23.93 -32.42 11.70
CA SER A 73 -23.21 -33.58 12.21
C SER A 73 -23.94 -34.22 13.39
N GLY A 74 -24.67 -33.43 14.18
CA GLY A 74 -25.50 -33.89 15.29
C GLY A 74 -26.72 -34.68 14.81
N THR A 75 -27.45 -34.19 13.81
CA THR A 75 -28.56 -34.95 13.20
C THR A 75 -28.05 -36.23 12.54
N GLN A 76 -26.90 -36.16 11.86
CA GLN A 76 -26.24 -37.33 11.28
C GLN A 76 -25.83 -38.34 12.36
N TYR A 77 -25.33 -37.89 13.51
CA TYR A 77 -24.96 -38.76 14.63
C TYR A 77 -26.16 -39.53 15.18
N LEU A 78 -27.28 -38.83 15.43
CA LEU A 78 -28.50 -39.43 15.99
C LEU A 78 -29.19 -40.39 15.02
N THR A 79 -29.08 -40.17 13.71
CA THR A 79 -29.74 -40.99 12.67
C THR A 79 -28.86 -42.14 12.13
N SER A 80 -27.63 -42.29 12.61
CA SER A 80 -26.66 -43.28 12.10
C SER A 80 -26.81 -44.70 12.65
N THR A 81 -27.97 -45.07 13.20
CA THR A 81 -28.21 -46.40 13.78
C THR A 81 -27.87 -47.51 12.79
N GLY A 82 -26.95 -48.41 13.17
CA GLY A 82 -26.52 -49.55 12.36
C GLY A 82 -25.47 -49.27 11.27
N LYS A 83 -24.95 -48.04 11.15
CA LYS A 83 -23.90 -47.68 10.17
C LYS A 83 -22.64 -47.11 10.85
N PRO A 84 -21.65 -47.95 11.20
CA PRO A 84 -20.47 -47.51 11.96
C PRO A 84 -19.62 -46.46 11.23
N ASP A 85 -19.56 -46.50 9.90
CA ASP A 85 -18.80 -45.53 9.09
C ASP A 85 -19.38 -44.11 9.18
N VAL A 86 -20.71 -44.00 9.18
CA VAL A 86 -21.42 -42.72 9.25
C VAL A 86 -21.32 -42.16 10.67
N LEU A 87 -21.43 -43.02 11.67
CA LEU A 87 -21.22 -42.68 13.08
C LEU A 87 -19.80 -42.13 13.33
N LYS A 88 -18.78 -42.80 12.80
CA LYS A 88 -17.38 -42.36 12.92
C LYS A 88 -17.17 -41.01 12.24
N SER A 89 -17.66 -40.85 11.01
CA SER A 89 -17.56 -39.60 10.26
C SER A 89 -18.25 -38.42 10.96
N ALA A 90 -19.41 -38.64 11.57
CA ALA A 90 -20.12 -37.61 12.34
C ALA A 90 -19.33 -37.20 13.58
N LYS A 91 -18.77 -38.17 14.34
CA LYS A 91 -17.91 -37.88 15.50
C LYS A 91 -16.66 -37.10 15.10
N ASP A 92 -16.02 -37.46 14.00
CA ASP A 92 -14.81 -36.78 13.52
C ASP A 92 -15.09 -35.33 13.11
N ARG A 93 -16.25 -35.07 12.48
CA ARG A 93 -16.72 -33.71 12.15
C ARG A 93 -17.01 -32.88 13.39
N ILE A 94 -17.70 -33.44 14.39
CA ILE A 94 -17.97 -32.75 15.66
C ILE A 94 -16.66 -32.41 16.37
N LYS A 95 -15.72 -33.35 16.46
CA LYS A 95 -14.39 -33.11 17.04
C LYS A 95 -13.64 -32.00 16.32
N SER A 96 -13.68 -32.00 14.99
CA SER A 96 -13.02 -30.98 14.17
C SER A 96 -13.64 -29.60 14.38
N ALA A 97 -14.97 -29.50 14.44
CA ALA A 97 -15.67 -28.25 14.74
C ALA A 97 -15.34 -27.72 16.13
N LEU A 98 -15.33 -28.60 17.15
CA LEU A 98 -14.97 -28.24 18.52
C LEU A 98 -13.51 -27.79 18.64
N LEU A 99 -12.58 -28.47 17.96
CA LEU A 99 -11.18 -28.04 17.93
C LEU A 99 -11.01 -26.68 17.23
N GLY A 100 -11.75 -26.42 16.16
CA GLY A 100 -11.74 -25.12 15.49
C GLY A 100 -12.20 -23.98 16.42
N VAL A 101 -13.32 -24.18 17.12
CA VAL A 101 -13.83 -23.21 18.11
C VAL A 101 -12.86 -23.04 19.27
N LEU A 102 -12.25 -24.13 19.75
CA LEU A 102 -11.26 -24.09 20.82
C LEU A 102 -10.02 -23.28 20.42
N ILE A 103 -9.51 -23.47 19.20
CA ILE A 103 -8.38 -22.70 18.68
C ILE A 103 -8.74 -21.21 18.56
N LEU A 104 -9.96 -20.89 18.11
CA LEU A 104 -10.43 -19.51 18.02
C LEU A 104 -10.48 -18.85 19.40
N LEU A 105 -11.01 -19.56 20.40
CA LEU A 105 -11.06 -19.10 21.79
C LEU A 105 -9.65 -18.89 22.36
N LEU A 106 -8.73 -19.82 22.12
CA LEU A 106 -7.33 -19.69 22.54
C LEU A 106 -6.62 -18.52 21.86
N SER A 107 -6.87 -18.31 20.56
CA SER A 107 -6.35 -17.15 19.83
C SER A 107 -6.84 -15.85 20.45
N TYR A 108 -8.13 -15.74 20.73
CA TYR A 108 -8.72 -14.58 21.40
C TYR A 108 -8.10 -14.36 22.79
N LEU A 109 -7.91 -15.44 23.56
CA LEU A 109 -7.30 -15.39 24.89
C LEU A 109 -5.84 -14.91 24.82
N ILE A 110 -5.06 -15.36 23.84
CA ILE A 110 -3.67 -14.94 23.64
C ILE A 110 -3.63 -13.45 23.28
N LEU A 111 -4.49 -13.00 22.35
CA LEU A 111 -4.54 -11.60 21.95
C LEU A 111 -4.84 -10.67 23.14
N ILE A 112 -5.85 -11.00 23.95
CA ILE A 112 -6.20 -10.17 25.12
C ILE A 112 -5.12 -10.21 26.22
N THR A 113 -4.41 -11.34 26.37
CA THR A 113 -3.36 -11.49 27.37
C THR A 113 -2.10 -10.69 27.00
N ILE A 114 -1.72 -10.67 25.73
CA ILE A 114 -0.56 -9.90 25.25
C ILE A 114 -0.88 -8.40 25.28
N ASN A 115 -2.00 -8.00 24.67
CA ASN A 115 -2.44 -6.61 24.71
C ASN A 115 -3.95 -6.51 24.40
N PRO A 116 -4.80 -6.10 25.36
CA PRO A 116 -6.23 -5.93 25.12
C PRO A 116 -6.55 -4.87 24.04
N GLN A 117 -5.61 -3.97 23.75
CA GLN A 117 -5.74 -2.93 22.72
C GLN A 117 -5.69 -3.49 21.28
N LEU A 118 -5.28 -4.75 21.09
CA LEU A 118 -5.33 -5.43 19.78
C LEU A 118 -6.74 -5.90 19.41
N ILE A 119 -7.66 -5.93 20.37
CA ILE A 119 -9.07 -6.26 20.17
C ILE A 119 -9.91 -4.99 20.26
N ILE A 120 -9.57 -4.15 21.24
CA ILE A 120 -10.12 -2.84 21.44
C ILE A 120 -9.10 -1.87 20.84
N PHE A 121 -9.00 -1.81 19.50
CA PHE A 121 -8.22 -0.77 18.81
C PHE A 121 -8.81 0.60 19.16
N GLN A 122 -8.44 1.11 20.33
CA GLN A 122 -8.60 2.49 20.75
C GLN A 122 -7.34 3.18 20.27
N ILE A 123 -7.36 3.61 19.02
CA ILE A 123 -6.57 4.80 18.72
C ILE A 123 -7.25 5.88 19.55
N PRO A 124 -6.53 6.60 20.43
CA PRO A 124 -7.09 7.79 21.04
C PRO A 124 -7.63 8.59 19.88
N GLY A 125 -8.96 8.69 19.79
CA GLY A 125 -9.58 9.48 18.75
C GLY A 125 -8.81 10.79 18.76
N LEU A 126 -8.30 11.20 17.60
CA LEU A 126 -8.06 12.62 17.42
C LEU A 126 -9.35 13.24 17.92
N LYS A 127 -9.27 13.91 19.08
CA LYS A 127 -10.42 14.50 19.74
C LYS A 127 -11.16 15.15 18.59
N GLU A 128 -12.37 14.64 18.26
CA GLU A 128 -13.23 15.43 17.41
C GLU A 128 -13.40 16.67 18.27
N ILE A 129 -12.63 17.70 17.91
CA ILE A 129 -12.81 19.02 18.44
C ILE A 129 -14.30 19.20 18.18
N PRO A 130 -15.13 19.36 19.24
CA PRO A 130 -16.54 19.70 19.04
C PRO A 130 -16.56 20.70 17.90
N PRO A 131 -17.40 20.57 16.85
CA PRO A 131 -17.36 21.47 15.71
C PRO A 131 -17.21 22.84 16.33
N GLU A 132 -16.01 23.39 16.24
CA GLU A 132 -15.71 24.56 17.04
C GLU A 132 -16.71 25.51 16.39
N GLU A 133 -17.73 25.95 17.14
CA GLU A 133 -18.39 27.19 16.79
C GLU A 133 -17.19 28.07 16.65
N LEU A 134 -16.80 28.30 15.38
CA LEU A 134 -15.63 29.07 15.06
C LEU A 134 -15.86 30.27 15.95
N PRO A 135 -15.00 30.53 16.97
CA PRO A 135 -15.03 31.87 17.52
C PRO A 135 -14.98 32.71 16.26
N GLU A 136 -15.95 33.60 16.06
CA GLU A 136 -15.86 34.57 14.99
C GLU A 136 -14.52 35.21 15.25
N THR A 137 -13.50 34.68 14.60
CA THR A 137 -12.15 35.15 14.78
C THR A 137 -12.36 36.56 14.31
N PRO A 138 -12.09 37.60 15.13
CA PRO A 138 -11.94 38.91 14.54
C PRO A 138 -11.01 38.64 13.37
N ILE A 139 -11.49 38.94 12.17
CA ILE A 139 -10.74 38.77 10.93
C ILE A 139 -9.57 39.74 11.12
N SER A 140 -8.57 39.29 11.86
CA SER A 140 -7.32 39.96 12.01
C SER A 140 -6.66 39.56 10.72
N PRO A 141 -6.52 40.50 9.78
CA PRO A 141 -5.94 40.17 8.49
C PRO A 141 -4.60 39.53 8.79
N LEU A 142 -4.42 38.28 8.33
CA LEU A 142 -3.13 37.64 8.33
C LEU A 142 -2.18 38.65 7.68
N ILE A 143 -1.22 39.19 8.43
CA ILE A 143 -0.44 40.33 7.95
C ILE A 143 0.27 39.85 6.68
N ARG A 144 -0.11 40.42 5.52
CA ARG A 144 0.38 40.08 4.18
C ARG A 144 1.91 39.93 4.10
N SER A 145 2.64 40.61 5.00
CA SER A 145 4.10 40.53 5.11
C SER A 145 4.64 39.19 5.60
N ASP A 146 3.92 38.44 6.46
CA ASP A 146 4.39 37.14 6.98
C ASP A 146 4.33 36.06 5.89
N LEU A 147 3.24 36.05 5.11
CA LEU A 147 3.05 35.09 4.03
C LEU A 147 4.03 35.33 2.87
N LEU A 148 4.23 36.60 2.46
CA LEU A 148 5.27 36.92 1.49
C LEU A 148 6.67 36.57 2.00
N GLY A 149 6.91 36.69 3.30
CA GLY A 149 8.17 36.26 3.95
C GLY A 149 8.43 34.77 3.76
N ARG A 150 7.42 33.93 4.01
CA ARG A 150 7.51 32.46 3.84
C ARG A 150 7.68 32.05 2.38
N ILE A 151 6.92 32.66 1.47
CA ILE A 151 7.07 32.42 0.02
C ILE A 151 8.48 32.79 -0.45
N LYS A 152 9.01 33.91 0.05
CA LYS A 152 10.38 34.33 -0.25
C LYS A 152 11.42 33.36 0.29
N GLU A 153 11.25 32.86 1.52
CA GLU A 153 12.16 31.85 2.12
C GLU A 153 12.17 30.56 1.28
N MET A 154 11.00 30.07 0.88
CA MET A 154 10.88 28.91 0.00
C MET A 154 11.55 29.16 -1.38
N ALA A 155 11.37 30.35 -1.95
CA ALA A 155 12.01 30.73 -3.21
C ALA A 155 13.54 30.80 -3.08
N GLU A 156 14.06 31.32 -1.96
CA GLU A 156 15.49 31.38 -1.68
C GLU A 156 16.11 29.98 -1.47
N ALA A 157 15.38 29.05 -0.87
CA ALA A 157 15.80 27.65 -0.76
C ALA A 157 15.93 27.00 -2.15
N VAL A 158 14.91 27.15 -3.00
CA VAL A 158 14.90 26.57 -4.35
C VAL A 158 15.97 27.19 -5.25
N LYS A 159 16.31 28.47 -5.07
CA LYS A 159 17.30 29.19 -5.90
C LYS A 159 18.71 28.56 -5.88
N LYS A 160 19.09 27.85 -4.81
CA LYS A 160 20.42 27.25 -4.67
C LYS A 160 20.56 25.89 -5.37
N ILE A 161 19.44 25.17 -5.51
CA ILE A 161 19.39 23.79 -6.00
C ILE A 161 19.92 23.64 -7.45
N PRO A 162 19.63 24.54 -8.42
CA PRO A 162 20.15 24.41 -9.78
C PRO A 162 21.68 24.35 -9.87
N GLY A 163 22.38 25.08 -8.99
CA GLY A 163 23.84 25.04 -8.92
C GLY A 163 24.36 23.69 -8.44
N GLU A 164 23.70 23.09 -7.45
CA GLU A 164 24.04 21.76 -6.95
C GLU A 164 23.74 20.66 -7.97
N ILE A 165 22.63 20.77 -8.71
CA ILE A 165 22.29 19.89 -9.83
C ILE A 165 23.39 19.95 -10.88
N LYS A 166 23.81 21.16 -11.30
CA LYS A 166 24.84 21.33 -12.33
C LYS A 166 26.19 20.71 -11.93
N ASN A 167 26.65 20.98 -10.71
CA ASN A 167 27.89 20.39 -10.19
C ASN A 167 27.79 18.85 -10.13
N THR A 168 26.63 18.34 -9.71
CA THR A 168 26.41 16.89 -9.61
C THR A 168 26.28 16.24 -10.99
N SER A 169 25.69 16.92 -11.98
CA SER A 169 25.62 16.42 -13.36
C SER A 169 27.00 16.36 -14.00
N GLU A 170 27.85 17.38 -13.80
CA GLU A 170 29.24 17.38 -14.28
C GLU A 170 30.02 16.21 -13.65
N LYS A 171 29.82 15.96 -12.36
CA LYS A 171 30.44 14.82 -11.66
C LYS A 171 29.95 13.46 -12.19
N ILE A 172 28.67 13.33 -12.53
CA ILE A 172 28.13 12.11 -13.14
C ILE A 172 28.74 11.92 -14.53
N GLU A 173 28.85 12.99 -15.33
CA GLU A 173 29.46 12.95 -16.66
C GLU A 173 30.92 12.48 -16.59
N GLU A 174 31.71 13.05 -15.69
CA GLU A 174 33.10 12.64 -15.44
C GLU A 174 33.19 11.15 -15.06
N LEU A 175 32.37 10.70 -14.10
CA LEU A 175 32.35 9.30 -13.65
C LEU A 175 31.87 8.35 -14.75
N THR A 176 30.99 8.81 -15.64
CA THR A 176 30.45 8.03 -16.75
C THR A 176 31.47 7.90 -17.88
N ASN A 177 32.27 8.92 -18.13
CA ASN A 177 33.35 8.89 -19.13
C ASN A 177 34.48 7.91 -18.76
N ASN A 178 34.64 7.61 -17.47
CA ASN A 178 35.59 6.61 -16.97
C ASN A 178 35.02 5.18 -16.95
N CYS A 179 33.80 4.96 -17.45
CA CYS A 179 33.25 3.62 -17.59
C CYS A 179 33.81 2.94 -18.83
N ASP A 180 34.38 1.75 -18.64
CA ASP A 180 34.85 0.91 -19.74
C ASP A 180 33.83 -0.21 -20.00
N CYS A 181 33.31 -0.25 -21.23
CA CYS A 181 32.33 -1.23 -21.66
C CYS A 181 32.93 -2.36 -22.51
N GLU A 182 34.24 -2.36 -22.77
CA GLU A 182 34.90 -3.28 -23.70
C GLU A 182 34.71 -4.77 -23.36
N ASN A 183 34.57 -5.10 -22.07
CA ASN A 183 34.41 -6.47 -21.59
C ASN A 183 33.03 -6.77 -20.98
N THR A 184 32.04 -5.93 -21.25
CA THR A 184 30.66 -6.19 -20.82
C THR A 184 29.94 -7.14 -21.77
N GLN A 185 29.11 -8.02 -21.22
CA GLN A 185 28.18 -8.77 -22.06
C GLN A 185 27.18 -7.78 -22.64
N SER A 186 27.20 -7.58 -23.96
CA SER A 186 26.16 -6.81 -24.62
C SER A 186 24.84 -7.57 -24.48
N LEU A 187 23.90 -7.02 -23.71
CA LEU A 187 22.53 -7.49 -23.77
C LEU A 187 21.88 -6.89 -25.02
N CYS A 188 21.91 -7.63 -26.11
CA CYS A 188 21.13 -7.28 -27.30
C CYS A 188 19.65 -7.58 -27.03
N PHE A 189 18.86 -6.56 -26.70
CA PHE A 189 17.40 -6.67 -26.78
C PHE A 189 16.95 -6.41 -28.21
N CYS A 190 16.83 -7.48 -28.99
CA CYS A 190 16.27 -7.38 -30.34
C CYS A 190 14.73 -7.41 -30.18
N THR A 191 14.07 -6.26 -30.36
CA THR A 191 12.61 -6.19 -30.40
C THR A 191 12.12 -6.60 -31.79
N GLY A 192 12.13 -7.90 -32.06
CA GLY A 192 11.72 -8.44 -33.36
C GLY A 192 12.12 -9.92 -33.47
N GLY A 193 11.14 -10.78 -33.72
CA GLY A 193 11.32 -12.24 -33.79
C GLY A 193 11.72 -12.74 -35.18
N SER A 194 12.53 -11.98 -35.93
CA SER A 194 12.97 -12.35 -37.28
C SER A 194 14.50 -12.33 -37.39
N ASP A 195 15.06 -13.28 -38.14
CA ASP A 195 16.51 -13.52 -38.32
C ASP A 195 17.28 -12.37 -39.01
N SER A 196 16.61 -11.27 -39.37
CA SER A 196 17.17 -10.12 -40.09
C SER A 196 17.20 -8.81 -39.30
N ASP A 197 16.77 -8.80 -38.03
CA ASP A 197 16.64 -7.56 -37.28
C ASP A 197 18.00 -7.09 -36.71
N ARG A 198 18.34 -5.82 -36.99
CA ARG A 198 19.57 -5.19 -36.51
C ARG A 198 19.44 -4.88 -35.03
N CYS A 199 20.20 -5.58 -34.19
CA CYS A 199 20.27 -5.28 -32.77
C CYS A 199 21.20 -4.08 -32.55
N GLU A 200 20.64 -2.96 -32.08
CA GLU A 200 21.46 -1.80 -31.68
C GLU A 200 22.04 -2.05 -30.28
N PRO A 201 23.38 -2.03 -30.10
CA PRO A 201 23.98 -2.14 -28.79
C PRO A 201 23.79 -0.82 -28.06
N ARG A 202 22.74 -0.72 -27.25
CA ARG A 202 22.63 0.36 -26.27
C ARG A 202 22.40 -0.28 -24.92
N LEU A 203 23.36 -0.04 -24.02
CA LEU A 203 23.36 -0.27 -22.57
C LEU A 203 24.49 -1.23 -22.15
N CYS A 204 25.51 -0.67 -21.50
CA CYS A 204 26.53 -1.44 -20.79
C CYS A 204 25.87 -2.08 -19.56
N TYR A 205 25.76 -3.40 -19.54
CA TYR A 205 25.13 -4.14 -18.44
C TYR A 205 26.18 -4.77 -17.53
N ALA A 206 25.97 -4.70 -16.22
CA ALA A 206 26.80 -5.36 -15.24
C ALA A 206 26.45 -6.86 -15.19
N GLY A 207 27.28 -7.72 -15.78
CA GLY A 207 27.17 -9.18 -15.66
C GLY A 207 27.55 -9.70 -14.26
N SER A 208 27.60 -11.03 -14.09
CA SER A 208 28.12 -11.66 -12.86
C SER A 208 29.65 -11.51 -12.78
N GLY A 209 30.12 -10.33 -12.38
CA GLY A 209 31.53 -9.94 -12.34
C GLY A 209 31.75 -8.49 -11.87
N SER A 210 32.91 -7.92 -12.18
CA SER A 210 33.24 -6.51 -11.88
C SER A 210 32.36 -5.54 -12.67
N HIS A 211 31.88 -4.48 -12.01
CA HIS A 211 31.05 -3.45 -12.62
C HIS A 211 31.86 -2.64 -13.66
N PRO A 212 31.33 -2.35 -14.87
CA PRO A 212 32.06 -1.64 -15.94
C PRO A 212 32.47 -0.20 -15.58
N CYS A 213 31.71 0.42 -14.69
CA CYS A 213 32.06 1.70 -14.09
C CYS A 213 32.76 1.48 -12.73
N PRO A 214 34.03 1.90 -12.55
CA PRO A 214 34.72 1.79 -11.27
C PRO A 214 34.07 2.65 -10.17
N GLY A 215 33.43 3.77 -10.54
CA GLY A 215 32.73 4.69 -9.64
C GLY A 215 31.22 4.47 -9.52
N PHE A 216 30.70 3.28 -9.83
CA PHE A 216 29.24 3.03 -9.94
C PHE A 216 28.43 3.46 -8.73
N GLN A 217 28.92 3.18 -7.52
CA GLN A 217 28.20 3.54 -6.30
C GLN A 217 28.05 5.06 -6.17
N GLU A 218 29.05 5.81 -6.61
CA GLU A 218 29.03 7.27 -6.58
C GLU A 218 28.12 7.86 -7.65
N ILE A 219 28.09 7.27 -8.86
CA ILE A 219 27.12 7.60 -9.91
C ILE A 219 25.70 7.41 -9.37
N LYS A 220 25.42 6.25 -8.77
CA LYS A 220 24.11 5.92 -8.20
C LYS A 220 23.70 6.89 -7.09
N ASN A 221 24.62 7.19 -6.17
CA ASN A 221 24.35 8.14 -5.08
C ASN A 221 24.07 9.55 -5.63
N ASN A 222 24.83 10.01 -6.63
CA ASN A 222 24.62 11.32 -7.27
C ASN A 222 23.30 11.37 -8.06
N GLN A 223 22.91 10.29 -8.74
CA GLN A 223 21.59 10.18 -9.36
C GLN A 223 20.46 10.27 -8.33
N GLN A 224 20.60 9.58 -7.19
CA GLN A 224 19.62 9.66 -6.10
C GLN A 224 19.51 11.07 -5.52
N ARG A 225 20.62 11.81 -5.41
CA ARG A 225 20.61 13.22 -4.97
C ARG A 225 19.83 14.11 -5.93
N ILE A 226 20.02 13.93 -7.24
CA ILE A 226 19.27 14.69 -8.27
C ILE A 226 17.76 14.40 -8.16
N ILE A 227 17.36 13.14 -7.93
CA ILE A 227 15.96 12.77 -7.72
C ILE A 227 15.42 13.44 -6.45
N ALA A 228 16.17 13.42 -5.35
CA ALA A 228 15.77 14.06 -4.09
C ALA A 228 15.54 15.58 -4.26
N TRP A 229 16.46 16.28 -4.95
CA TRP A 229 16.30 17.70 -5.25
C TRP A 229 15.08 18.00 -6.12
N LYS A 230 14.75 17.13 -7.09
CA LYS A 230 13.52 17.25 -7.87
C LYS A 230 12.29 17.20 -6.97
N ASP A 231 12.24 16.23 -6.05
CA ASP A 231 11.10 16.06 -5.15
C ASP A 231 10.99 17.22 -4.15
N GLU A 232 12.12 17.74 -3.67
CA GLU A 232 12.19 18.94 -2.81
C GLU A 232 11.65 20.19 -3.53
N ILE A 233 12.09 20.40 -4.77
CA ILE A 233 11.59 21.49 -5.63
C ILE A 233 10.06 21.37 -5.83
N LEU A 234 9.56 20.16 -6.11
CA LEU A 234 8.13 19.92 -6.31
C LEU A 234 7.34 20.18 -5.03
N TYR A 235 7.88 19.79 -3.86
CA TYR A 235 7.27 20.07 -2.57
C TYR A 235 7.14 21.57 -2.32
N TYR A 236 8.23 22.34 -2.45
CA TYR A 236 8.19 23.79 -2.25
C TYR A 236 7.28 24.49 -3.25
N ARG A 237 7.28 24.06 -4.52
CA ARG A 237 6.36 24.57 -5.53
C ARG A 237 4.90 24.35 -5.14
N ASN A 238 4.53 23.11 -4.83
CA ASN A 238 3.13 22.77 -4.52
C ASN A 238 2.66 23.50 -3.25
N ARG A 239 3.54 23.63 -2.26
CA ARG A 239 3.26 24.40 -1.04
C ARG A 239 3.07 25.89 -1.33
N ALA A 240 3.96 26.50 -2.11
CA ALA A 240 3.85 27.90 -2.49
C ALA A 240 2.61 28.16 -3.35
N LEU A 241 2.21 27.21 -4.21
CA LEU A 241 0.98 27.30 -5.00
C LEU A 241 -0.27 27.25 -4.11
N ALA A 242 -0.31 26.39 -3.09
CA ALA A 242 -1.41 26.35 -2.14
C ALA A 242 -1.51 27.66 -1.34
N GLU A 243 -0.39 28.17 -0.81
CA GLU A 243 -0.36 29.46 -0.10
C GLU A 243 -0.71 30.65 -1.03
N ALA A 244 -0.41 30.54 -2.33
CA ALA A 244 -0.80 31.54 -3.33
C ALA A 244 -2.27 31.44 -3.76
N GLU A 245 -2.87 30.26 -3.75
CA GLU A 245 -4.29 30.05 -4.02
C GLU A 245 -5.15 30.72 -2.95
N ASP A 246 -4.77 30.61 -1.67
CA ASP A 246 -5.39 31.33 -0.56
C ASP A 246 -5.30 32.88 -0.71
N LEU A 247 -4.30 33.38 -1.45
CA LEU A 247 -4.14 34.79 -1.78
C LEU A 247 -4.90 35.24 -3.03
N LYS A 248 -5.26 34.29 -3.92
CA LYS A 248 -5.85 34.58 -5.22
C LYS A 248 -7.23 35.22 -5.10
N ASP A 249 -7.95 34.92 -4.02
CA ASP A 249 -9.20 35.59 -3.67
C ASP A 249 -9.02 37.08 -3.32
N ASN A 250 -7.77 37.56 -3.18
CA ASN A 250 -7.45 38.92 -2.75
C ASN A 250 -6.39 39.68 -3.58
N ILE A 251 -5.86 39.19 -4.72
CA ILE A 251 -5.15 40.01 -5.75
C ILE A 251 -4.77 39.21 -7.02
N GLU A 252 -4.96 39.87 -8.17
CA GLU A 252 -4.63 39.46 -9.55
C GLU A 252 -3.15 39.72 -9.94
N ILE A 253 -2.13 39.18 -9.22
CA ILE A 253 -0.71 39.44 -9.55
C ILE A 253 0.20 38.18 -9.52
N LEU A 254 -0.28 37.00 -9.91
CA LEU A 254 0.63 35.86 -10.13
C LEU A 254 0.45 35.25 -11.52
N ASN A 255 0.71 36.08 -12.53
CA ASN A 255 0.85 35.68 -13.93
C ASN A 255 2.32 35.75 -14.39
N GLU A 256 3.27 35.38 -13.54
CA GLU A 256 4.61 35.06 -14.02
C GLU A 256 4.75 33.53 -14.12
N LYS A 257 4.54 33.06 -15.34
CA LYS A 257 4.65 31.68 -15.76
C LYS A 257 6.04 31.15 -15.39
N ILE A 258 6.10 30.19 -14.47
CA ILE A 258 7.34 29.53 -14.07
C ILE A 258 7.79 28.62 -15.24
N ASP A 259 8.56 29.17 -16.19
CA ASP A 259 8.91 28.54 -17.47
C ASP A 259 10.10 27.54 -17.39
N TRP A 260 10.71 27.32 -16.22
CA TRP A 260 11.91 26.48 -16.11
C TRP A 260 11.66 24.96 -16.03
N TYR A 261 10.40 24.50 -16.10
CA TYR A 261 10.05 23.07 -15.97
C TYR A 261 9.50 22.42 -17.26
N ASN A 262 9.61 23.07 -18.41
CA ASN A 262 9.35 22.41 -19.69
C ASN A 262 10.65 21.86 -20.29
N ILE A 263 11.19 20.80 -19.68
CA ILE A 263 12.25 19.94 -20.25
C ILE A 263 11.87 18.48 -19.99
#